data_AF-A0A2B2BFJ0-F1
#
_entry.id   AF-A0A2B2BFJ0-F1
#
_cell.length_a   1.000
_cell.length_b   1.000
_cell.length_c   1.000
_cell.angle_alpha   90.00
_cell.angle_beta   90.00
_cell.angle_gamma   90.00
#
_symmetry.space_group_name_H-M   'P 1'
#
loop_
_entity.id
_entity.type
_entity.pdbx_description
1 polymer ?
#
loop_
_entity_poly.entity_id
_entity_poly.type
_entity_poly.pdbx_seq_one_letter_code
_entity_poly.pdbx_strand_id
1 'polypeptide(L)'
;MSMQGLQKGLAACAGRQDIILAVVLLIAIVMMILPLPTFMVDILIAVNIAFSVILLLIAIYINDPLDLSVFPSLLLITTLYRLSLTISTSRLVLLQHDAGNIVDAFGHFVVGGNLTVGLVIFTIIT
;
A
#
# COMPACT_ATOMS: atom_id res chain seq x y z
N MET A 1 34.92 -15.78 -14.22
CA MET A 1 35.05 -14.57 -13.38
C MET A 1 33.78 -13.70 -13.33
N SER A 2 32.67 -14.09 -13.99
CA SER A 2 31.43 -13.29 -14.08
C SER A 2 30.28 -13.73 -13.15
N MET A 3 30.42 -14.84 -12.41
CA MET A 3 29.32 -15.40 -11.58
C MET A 3 29.34 -14.96 -10.10
N GLN A 4 30.45 -14.39 -9.61
CA GLN A 4 30.62 -14.01 -8.19
C GLN A 4 30.06 -12.61 -7.86
N GLY A 5 29.89 -11.73 -8.85
CA GLY A 5 29.29 -10.41 -8.66
C GLY A 5 27.79 -10.49 -8.33
N LEU A 6 27.09 -11.43 -8.98
CA LEU A 6 25.66 -11.65 -8.76
C LEU A 6 25.37 -12.28 -7.39
N GLN A 7 26.25 -13.16 -6.92
CA GLN A 7 26.14 -13.76 -5.58
C GLN A 7 26.40 -12.75 -4.45
N LYS A 8 27.26 -11.74 -4.65
CA LYS A 8 27.44 -10.65 -3.67
C LYS A 8 26.26 -9.68 -3.64
N GLY A 9 25.60 -9.45 -4.79
CA GLY A 9 24.32 -8.74 -4.85
C GLY A 9 23.20 -9.46 -4.10
N LEU A 10 23.18 -10.80 -4.15
CA LEU A 10 22.24 -11.64 -3.41
C LEU A 10 22.61 -11.83 -1.93
N ALA A 11 23.89 -11.75 -1.57
CA ALA A 11 24.35 -11.82 -0.17
C ALA A 11 24.10 -10.51 0.60
N ALA A 12 24.00 -9.37 -0.09
CA ALA A 12 23.48 -8.13 0.48
C ALA A 12 22.00 -8.22 0.87
N CYS A 13 21.26 -9.25 0.40
CA CYS A 13 19.91 -9.59 0.86
C CYS A 13 19.87 -10.18 2.28
N ALA A 14 21.01 -10.31 2.98
CA ALA A 14 21.08 -10.86 4.34
C ALA A 14 20.86 -9.85 5.49
N GLY A 15 20.66 -8.56 5.21
CA GLY A 15 20.30 -7.52 6.20
C GLY A 15 18.78 -7.36 6.45
N ARG A 16 18.01 -8.41 6.17
CA ARG A 16 16.62 -8.80 6.50
C ARG A 16 15.44 -7.80 6.66
N GLN A 17 15.59 -6.52 7.02
CA GLN A 17 14.51 -5.53 6.98
C GLN A 17 14.75 -4.46 5.91
N ASP A 18 15.97 -3.95 5.81
CA ASP A 18 16.29 -2.85 4.89
C ASP A 18 16.15 -3.24 3.43
N ILE A 19 16.39 -4.51 3.08
CA ILE A 19 16.21 -5.00 1.70
C ILE A 19 14.74 -5.11 1.34
N ILE A 20 13.88 -5.53 2.27
CA ILE A 20 12.43 -5.61 2.03
C ILE A 20 11.88 -4.21 1.83
N LEU A 21 12.27 -3.26 2.70
CA LEU A 21 11.98 -1.85 2.57
C LEU A 21 12.50 -1.28 1.23
N ALA A 22 13.75 -1.53 0.88
CA ALA A 22 14.37 -1.04 -0.35
C ALA A 22 13.73 -1.63 -1.61
N VAL A 23 13.35 -2.91 -1.60
CA VAL A 23 12.65 -3.57 -2.71
C VAL A 23 11.24 -3.01 -2.85
N VAL A 24 10.51 -2.81 -1.75
CA VAL A 24 9.17 -2.18 -1.78
C VAL A 24 9.27 -0.74 -2.31
N LEU A 25 10.27 0.02 -1.87
CA LEU A 25 10.53 1.38 -2.35
C LEU A 25 10.89 1.39 -3.85
N LEU A 26 11.74 0.47 -4.29
CA LEU A 26 12.15 0.35 -5.68
C LEU A 26 10.98 -0.06 -6.58
N ILE A 27 10.13 -0.98 -6.12
CA ILE A 27 8.88 -1.35 -6.80
C ILE A 27 7.93 -0.14 -6.86
N ALA A 28 7.79 0.64 -5.78
CA ALA A 28 6.97 1.85 -5.78
C ALA A 28 7.46 2.90 -6.79
N ILE A 29 8.79 3.10 -6.90
CA ILE A 29 9.39 4.00 -7.90
C ILE A 29 9.20 3.46 -9.32
N VAL A 30 9.36 2.15 -9.54
CA VAL A 30 9.13 1.54 -10.86
C VAL A 30 7.64 1.58 -11.25
N MET A 31 6.72 1.36 -10.30
CA MET A 31 5.27 1.54 -10.47
C MET A 31 4.89 3.00 -10.74
N MET A 32 5.66 3.97 -10.24
CA MET A 32 5.46 5.38 -10.59
C MET A 32 5.77 5.67 -12.06
N ILE A 33 6.67 4.91 -12.69
CA ILE A 33 7.04 5.08 -14.11
C ILE A 33 6.10 4.25 -15.01
N LEU A 34 5.81 3.00 -14.65
CA LEU A 34 4.98 2.07 -15.41
C LEU A 34 3.52 2.10 -14.95
N PRO A 35 2.55 2.49 -15.81
CA PRO A 35 1.14 2.45 -15.45
C PRO A 35 0.71 1.01 -15.18
N LEU A 36 0.20 0.74 -13.99
CA LEU A 36 -0.39 -0.55 -13.66
C LEU A 36 -1.78 -0.66 -14.29
N PRO A 37 -2.18 -1.85 -14.78
CA PRO A 37 -3.54 -2.06 -15.22
C PRO A 37 -4.51 -1.89 -14.03
N THR A 38 -5.65 -1.25 -14.28
CA THR A 38 -6.71 -0.93 -13.30
C THR A 38 -7.12 -2.15 -12.46
N PHE A 39 -7.19 -3.33 -13.08
CA PHE A 39 -7.49 -4.60 -12.41
C PHE A 39 -6.52 -4.98 -11.27
N MET A 40 -5.21 -4.72 -11.44
CA MET A 40 -4.24 -5.00 -10.37
C MET A 40 -4.41 -4.03 -9.20
N VAL A 41 -4.71 -2.76 -9.50
CA VAL A 41 -4.94 -1.74 -8.47
C VAL A 41 -6.15 -2.08 -7.62
N ASP A 42 -7.26 -2.51 -8.24
CA ASP A 42 -8.46 -2.96 -7.52
C ASP A 42 -8.16 -4.13 -6.57
N ILE A 43 -7.43 -5.15 -7.03
CA ILE A 43 -7.04 -6.28 -6.17
C ILE A 43 -6.19 -5.81 -4.99
N LEU A 44 -5.21 -4.94 -5.23
CA LEU A 44 -4.35 -4.43 -4.18
C LEU A 44 -5.14 -3.58 -3.16
N ILE A 45 -6.05 -2.73 -3.60
CA ILE A 45 -6.91 -1.95 -2.70
C ILE A 45 -7.80 -2.89 -1.87
N ALA A 46 -8.41 -3.91 -2.49
CA ALA A 46 -9.25 -4.88 -1.78
C ALA A 46 -8.46 -5.63 -0.70
N VAL A 47 -7.23 -6.07 -1.01
CA VAL A 47 -6.33 -6.73 -0.05
C VAL A 47 -5.94 -5.78 1.08
N ASN A 48 -5.66 -4.50 0.79
CA ASN A 48 -5.35 -3.50 1.81
C ASN A 48 -6.49 -3.34 2.83
N ILE A 49 -7.72 -3.20 2.33
CA ILE A 49 -8.90 -3.03 3.18
C ILE A 49 -9.13 -4.30 4.01
N ALA A 50 -9.07 -5.48 3.39
CA ALA A 50 -9.23 -6.75 4.09
C ALA A 50 -8.19 -6.94 5.20
N PHE A 51 -6.91 -6.66 4.91
CA PHE A 51 -5.83 -6.76 5.89
C PHE A 51 -6.00 -5.75 7.03
N SER A 52 -6.43 -4.53 6.72
CA SER A 52 -6.70 -3.49 7.73
C SER A 52 -7.83 -3.91 8.68
N VAL A 53 -8.89 -4.54 8.16
CA VAL A 53 -9.98 -5.09 8.97
C VAL A 53 -9.50 -6.27 9.82
N ILE A 54 -8.70 -7.18 9.25
CA ILE A 54 -8.12 -8.30 10.01
C ILE A 54 -7.25 -7.79 11.17
N LEU A 55 -6.38 -6.81 10.92
CA LEU A 55 -5.57 -6.18 11.96
C LEU A 55 -6.41 -5.51 13.03
N LEU A 56 -7.51 -4.84 12.65
CA LEU A 56 -8.46 -4.26 13.59
C LEU A 56 -9.08 -5.34 14.49
N LEU A 57 -9.52 -6.47 13.92
CA LEU A 57 -10.07 -7.59 14.68
C LEU A 57 -9.03 -8.18 15.64
N ILE A 58 -7.80 -8.38 15.17
CA ILE A 58 -6.69 -8.86 16.00
C ILE A 58 -6.44 -7.90 17.17
N ALA A 59 -6.43 -6.59 16.91
CA ALA A 59 -6.21 -5.57 17.94
C ALA A 59 -7.33 -5.54 19.01
N ILE A 60 -8.58 -5.82 18.63
CA ILE A 60 -9.72 -5.89 19.57
C ILE A 60 -9.68 -7.17 20.41
N TYR A 61 -9.12 -8.27 19.89
CA TYR A 61 -9.11 -9.58 20.56
C TYR A 61 -7.82 -9.89 21.34
N ILE A 62 -6.74 -9.13 21.14
CA ILE A 62 -5.47 -9.31 21.86
C ILE A 62 -5.64 -8.92 23.34
N ASN A 63 -5.23 -9.81 24.24
CA ASN A 63 -5.28 -9.60 25.70
C ASN A 63 -3.89 -9.37 26.31
N ASP A 64 -2.80 -9.73 25.62
CA ASP A 64 -1.43 -9.65 26.13
C ASP A 64 -0.57 -8.60 25.39
N PRO A 65 0.16 -7.73 26.12
CA PRO A 65 0.98 -6.67 25.53
C PRO A 65 2.25 -7.15 24.81
N LEU A 66 2.62 -8.44 24.92
CA LEU A 66 3.77 -9.03 24.22
C LEU A 66 3.55 -9.13 22.70
N ASP A 67 2.31 -9.23 22.24
CA ASP A 67 1.97 -9.19 20.80
C ASP A 67 2.16 -7.80 20.17
N LEU A 68 2.25 -6.75 21.01
CA LEU A 68 2.53 -5.39 20.55
C LEU A 68 3.98 -5.22 20.06
N SER A 69 4.88 -6.17 20.31
CA SER A 69 6.26 -6.09 19.78
C SER A 69 6.31 -6.32 18.26
N VAL A 70 5.38 -7.09 17.69
CA VAL A 70 5.26 -7.33 16.23
C VAL A 70 4.51 -6.18 15.55
N PHE A 71 3.71 -5.43 16.31
CA PHE A 71 2.84 -4.37 15.81
C PHE A 71 3.60 -3.23 15.10
N PRO A 72 4.71 -2.66 15.63
CA PRO A 72 5.49 -1.64 14.93
C PRO A 72 5.99 -2.07 13.55
N SER A 73 6.41 -3.33 13.42
CA SER A 73 6.91 -3.87 12.15
C SER A 73 5.79 -4.00 11.12
N LEU A 74 4.61 -4.48 11.53
CA LEU A 74 3.43 -4.56 10.68
C LEU A 74 2.90 -3.18 10.30
N LEU A 75 2.92 -2.22 11.22
CA LEU A 75 2.55 -0.84 10.96
C LEU A 75 3.49 -0.21 9.91
N LEU A 76 4.81 -0.45 10.02
CA LEU A 76 5.77 0.01 9.03
C LEU A 76 5.47 -0.56 7.63
N ILE A 77 5.29 -1.88 7.52
CA ILE A 77 5.00 -2.54 6.24
C ILE A 77 3.67 -2.06 5.65
N THR A 78 2.62 -1.97 6.46
CA THR A 78 1.29 -1.49 6.01
C THR A 78 1.32 -0.01 5.61
N THR A 79 2.15 0.80 6.27
CA THR A 79 2.34 2.21 5.92
C THR A 79 3.03 2.33 4.57
N LEU A 80 4.11 1.59 4.32
CA LEU A 80 4.77 1.59 3.01
C LEU A 80 3.84 1.09 1.91
N TYR A 81 3.08 0.05 2.18
CA TYR A 81 2.11 -0.49 1.25
C TYR A 81 1.03 0.54 0.90
N ARG A 82 0.50 1.25 1.90
CA ARG A 82 -0.41 2.38 1.70
C ARG A 82 0.23 3.49 0.86
N LEU A 83 1.46 3.88 1.16
CA LEU A 83 2.19 4.91 0.43
C LEU A 83 2.34 4.56 -1.06
N SER A 84 2.75 3.32 -1.35
CA SER A 84 2.88 2.81 -2.71
C SER A 84 1.54 2.77 -3.46
N LEU A 85 0.47 2.32 -2.78
CA LEU A 85 -0.87 2.26 -3.36
C LEU A 85 -1.40 3.66 -3.67
N THR A 86 -1.33 4.59 -2.71
CA THR A 86 -1.84 5.95 -2.91
C THR A 86 -1.14 6.66 -4.06
N ILE A 87 0.19 6.56 -4.18
CA ILE A 87 0.93 7.17 -5.29
C ILE A 87 0.52 6.56 -6.64
N SER A 88 0.44 5.22 -6.71
CA SER A 88 0.07 4.53 -7.94
C SER A 88 -1.36 4.85 -8.37
N THR A 89 -2.31 4.82 -7.44
CA THR A 89 -3.73 5.12 -7.70
C THR A 89 -3.91 6.58 -8.11
N SER A 90 -3.30 7.54 -7.41
CA SER A 90 -3.38 8.95 -7.80
C SER A 90 -2.84 9.20 -9.21
N ARG A 91 -1.75 8.53 -9.61
CA ARG A 91 -1.25 8.62 -10.98
C ARG A 91 -2.25 8.06 -11.99
N LEU A 92 -2.86 6.91 -11.71
CA LEU A 92 -3.85 6.28 -12.57
C LEU A 92 -5.06 7.20 -12.79
N VAL A 93 -5.60 7.74 -11.69
CA VAL A 93 -6.70 8.72 -11.69
C VAL A 93 -6.34 9.94 -12.54
N LEU A 94 -5.15 10.51 -12.35
CA LEU A 94 -4.76 11.77 -13.00
C LEU A 94 -4.35 11.61 -14.47
N LEU A 95 -3.76 10.47 -14.87
CA LEU A 95 -3.28 10.26 -16.24
C LEU A 95 -4.27 9.54 -17.15
N GLN A 96 -5.05 8.60 -16.60
CA GLN A 96 -5.92 7.72 -17.38
C GLN A 96 -7.42 8.02 -17.16
N HIS A 97 -7.78 8.84 -16.15
CA HIS A 97 -9.17 9.07 -15.72
C HIS A 97 -9.95 7.78 -15.41
N ASP A 98 -9.24 6.66 -15.26
CA ASP A 98 -9.78 5.35 -14.92
C ASP A 98 -8.96 4.83 -13.75
N ALA A 99 -9.59 4.80 -12.58
CA ALA A 99 -8.96 4.52 -11.30
C ALA A 99 -9.20 3.08 -10.82
N GLY A 100 -9.98 2.30 -11.56
CA GLY A 100 -10.53 1.00 -11.12
C GLY A 100 -11.91 1.14 -10.45
N ASN A 101 -12.64 0.03 -10.45
CA ASN A 101 -14.02 -0.03 -10.00
C ASN A 101 -14.17 0.24 -8.50
N ILE A 102 -13.18 -0.16 -7.68
CA ILE A 102 -13.24 0.06 -6.24
C ILE A 102 -13.09 1.56 -5.93
N VAL A 103 -12.16 2.24 -6.60
CA VAL A 103 -11.93 3.67 -6.39
C VAL A 103 -13.14 4.49 -6.82
N ASP A 104 -13.76 4.16 -7.95
CA ASP A 104 -14.97 4.83 -8.41
C ASP A 104 -16.16 4.60 -7.47
N ALA A 105 -16.37 3.35 -7.02
CA ALA A 105 -17.43 3.03 -6.07
C ALA A 105 -17.25 3.74 -4.73
N PHE A 106 -16.02 3.78 -4.20
CA PHE A 106 -15.70 4.52 -2.98
C PHE A 106 -15.84 6.03 -3.17
N GLY A 107 -15.44 6.56 -4.32
CA GLY A 107 -15.63 7.97 -4.67
C GLY A 107 -17.10 8.36 -4.65
N HIS A 108 -17.96 7.60 -5.32
CA HIS A 108 -19.40 7.83 -5.28
C HIS A 108 -20.01 7.70 -3.88
N PHE A 109 -19.54 6.74 -3.08
CA PHE A 109 -19.99 6.52 -1.71
C PHE A 109 -19.61 7.68 -0.77
N VAL A 110 -18.35 8.13 -0.81
CA VAL A 110 -17.84 9.17 0.11
C VAL A 110 -18.32 10.57 -0.30
N VAL A 111 -18.42 10.83 -1.59
CA VAL A 111 -18.79 12.16 -2.11
C VAL A 111 -20.31 12.37 -2.01
N GLY A 112 -21.13 11.31 -2.09
CA GLY A 112 -22.59 11.40 -1.88
C GLY A 112 -23.31 12.41 -2.79
N GLY A 113 -22.70 12.79 -3.92
CA GLY A 113 -23.20 13.83 -4.83
C GLY A 113 -22.66 15.25 -4.59
N ASN A 114 -21.84 15.49 -3.55
CA ASN A 114 -21.22 16.78 -3.28
C ASN A 114 -19.70 16.65 -3.07
N LEU A 115 -18.92 17.06 -4.10
CA LEU A 115 -17.46 17.04 -4.11
C LEU A 115 -16.84 17.75 -2.89
N THR A 116 -17.47 18.80 -2.37
CA THR A 116 -17.01 19.52 -1.17
C THR A 116 -17.06 18.63 0.08
N VAL A 117 -18.11 17.83 0.24
CA VAL A 117 -18.25 16.90 1.37
C VAL A 117 -17.17 15.81 1.28
N GLY A 118 -16.95 15.28 0.08
CA GLY A 118 -15.90 14.29 -0.15
C GLY A 118 -14.50 14.81 0.19
N LEU A 119 -14.18 16.04 -0.19
CA LEU A 119 -12.88 16.66 0.09
C LEU A 119 -12.65 16.89 1.59
N VAL A 120 -13.68 17.32 2.33
CA VAL A 120 -13.60 17.51 3.79
C VAL A 120 -13.37 16.17 4.49
N ILE A 121 -14.10 15.12 4.13
CA ILE A 121 -13.93 13.78 4.73
C ILE A 121 -12.53 13.23 4.44
N PHE A 122 -12.03 13.35 3.20
CA PHE A 122 -10.71 12.87 2.84
C PHE A 122 -9.59 13.55 3.64
N THR A 123 -9.73 14.85 3.92
CA THR A 123 -8.78 15.65 4.71
C THR A 123 -8.77 15.26 6.19
N ILE A 124 -9.87 14.74 6.74
CA ILE A 124 -9.95 14.29 8.14
C ILE A 124 -9.29 12.91 8.33
N ILE A 125 -9.39 12.03 7.32
CA ILE A 125 -8.98 10.62 7.41
C ILE A 125 -7.49 10.41 7.06
N THR A 126 -6.92 11.24 6.18
CA THR A 126 -5.54 11.10 5.65
C THR A 126 -4.52 11.78 6.55
#